data_AF-L0H202-F1
#
_entry.id   AF-L0H202-F1
#
_cell.length_a   1.000
_cell.length_b   1.000
_cell.length_c   1.000
_cell.angle_alpha   90.00
_cell.angle_beta   90.00
_cell.angle_gamma   90.00
#
_symmetry.space_group_name_H-M   'P 1'
#
loop_
_entity.id
_entity.type
_entity.pdbx_description
1 polymer ?
#
loop_
_entity_poly.entity_id
_entity_poly.type
_entity_poly.pdbx_seq_one_letter_code
_entity_poly.pdbx_strand_id
1 'polypeptide(L)' 'MYKLWLLTKPGETLVAIFILQVALGLLIHALLLTTTDLNWWEDGRPIPFPEAAAYERSQAGLGY' A
#
# COMPACT_ATOMS: atom_id res chain seq x y z
N MET A 1 26.53 -12.59 19.87
CA MET A 1 26.02 -11.49 19.03
C MET A 1 25.80 -10.18 19.80
N TYR A 2 25.57 -10.19 21.12
CA TYR A 2 25.40 -8.93 21.90
C TYR A 2 26.59 -7.96 21.85
N LYS A 3 27.81 -8.47 21.59
CA LYS A 3 29.03 -7.66 21.46
C LYS A 3 28.99 -6.66 20.30
N LEU A 4 28.08 -6.80 19.34
CA LEU A 4 27.90 -5.82 18.27
C LEU A 4 27.58 -4.42 18.82
N TRP A 5 26.82 -4.35 19.91
CA TRP A 5 26.49 -3.10 20.59
C TRP A 5 27.65 -2.44 21.34
N LEU A 6 28.80 -3.12 21.43
CA LEU A 6 30.03 -2.51 21.95
C LEU A 6 30.76 -1.71 20.86
N LEU A 7 30.51 -2.04 19.59
CA LEU A 7 31.11 -1.39 18.43
C LEU A 7 30.17 -0.32 17.83
N THR A 8 28.86 -0.51 17.97
CA THR A 8 27.84 0.42 17.46
C THR A 8 27.18 1.18 18.59
N LYS A 9 26.82 2.45 18.35
CA LYS A 9 25.98 3.20 19.31
C LYS A 9 24.53 2.75 19.14
N PRO A 10 23.89 2.18 20.18
CA PRO A 10 22.58 1.56 20.04
C PRO A 10 21.48 2.55 19.67
N GLY A 11 21.47 3.75 20.27
CA GLY A 11 20.47 4.78 19.96
C GLY A 11 20.50 5.25 18.52
N GLU A 12 21.68 5.61 18.00
CA GLU A 12 21.86 6.03 16.60
C GLU A 12 21.48 4.90 15.63
N THR A 13 21.83 3.66 15.96
CA THR A 13 21.50 2.49 15.13
C THR A 13 19.98 2.28 15.04
N LEU A 14 19.25 2.42 16.15
CA LEU A 14 17.79 2.29 16.17
C LEU A 14 17.13 3.39 15.33
N VAL A 15 17.62 4.64 15.43
CA VAL A 15 17.12 5.75 14.61
C VAL A 15 17.41 5.51 13.12
N ALA A 16 18.60 5.03 12.78
CA ALA A 16 18.96 4.72 11.40
C ALA A 16 18.06 3.62 10.81
N ILE A 17 17.81 2.54 11.55
CA ILE A 17 16.91 1.46 11.13
C ILE A 17 15.48 1.99 10.98
N PHE A 18 15.00 2.81 11.91
CA PHE A 18 13.68 3.40 11.82
C PHE A 18 13.50 4.24 10.56
N ILE A 19 14.43 5.17 10.31
CA ILE A 19 14.38 6.04 9.11
C ILE A 19 14.47 5.18 7.84
N LEU A 20 15.38 4.20 7.80
CA LEU A 20 15.52 3.29 6.66
C LEU A 20 14.21 2.55 6.37
N GLN A 21 13.60 1.96 7.39
CA GLN A 21 12.38 1.18 7.21
C GLN A 21 11.18 2.05 6.81
N VAL A 22 11.06 3.25 7.37
CA VAL A 22 10.01 4.20 6.97
C VAL A 22 10.21 4.64 5.53
N ALA A 23 11.42 5.06 5.16
CA ALA A 23 11.72 5.50 3.80
C ALA A 23 11.51 4.37 2.78
N LEU A 24 11.99 3.15 3.09
CA LEU A 24 11.81 1.98 2.24
C LEU A 24 10.34 1.58 2.12
N GLY A 25 9.59 1.62 3.22
CA GLY A 25 8.15 1.35 3.21
C GLY A 25 7.41 2.33 2.30
N LEU A 26 7.64 3.64 2.47
CA LEU A 26 7.02 4.66 1.63
C LEU A 26 7.42 4.52 0.16
N LEU A 27 8.71 4.23 -0.11
CA LEU A 27 9.21 4.01 -1.47
C LEU A 27 8.48 2.85 -2.15
N ILE A 28 8.35 1.71 -1.47
CA ILE A 28 7.68 0.53 -2.02
C ILE A 28 6.20 0.83 -2.30
N HIS A 29 5.49 1.48 -1.38
CA HIS A 29 4.09 1.85 -1.60
C HIS A 29 3.95 2.81 -2.79
N ALA A 30 4.78 3.84 -2.86
CA ALA A 30 4.79 4.77 -3.99
C ALA A 30 5.03 4.03 -5.31
N LEU A 31 6.00 3.11 -5.36
CA LEU A 31 6.27 2.30 -6.54
C LEU A 31 5.06 1.44 -6.95
N LEU A 32 4.41 0.75 -6.01
CA LEU A 32 3.20 -0.03 -6.30
C LEU A 32 2.09 0.84 -6.90
N LEU A 33 1.89 2.04 -6.35
CA LEU A 33 0.90 2.98 -6.87
C LEU A 33 1.22 3.52 -8.26
N THR A 34 2.47 3.46 -8.72
CA THR A 34 2.81 3.81 -10.12
C THR A 34 2.49 2.70 -11.12
N THR A 35 2.21 1.47 -10.66
CA THR A 35 1.95 0.34 -11.55
C THR A 35 0.49 0.29 -12.00
N THR A 36 0.25 -0.18 -13.23
CA THR A 36 -1.11 -0.26 -13.79
C THR A 36 -1.99 -1.31 -13.11
N ASP A 37 -1.39 -2.39 -12.60
CA ASP A 37 -2.14 -3.55 -12.07
C ASP A 37 -2.28 -3.52 -10.54
N LEU A 38 -1.28 -3.00 -9.82
CA LEU A 38 -1.25 -3.02 -8.34
C LEU A 38 -1.64 -1.69 -7.70
N ASN A 39 -1.95 -0.65 -8.48
CA ASN A 39 -2.42 0.61 -7.94
C ASN A 39 -3.86 0.47 -7.43
N TRP A 40 -4.00 0.26 -6.13
CA TRP A 40 -5.30 0.10 -5.47
C TRP A 40 -6.08 1.42 -5.28
N TRP A 41 -5.52 2.59 -5.60
CA TRP A 41 -6.27 3.86 -5.58
C TRP A 41 -7.13 4.03 -6.83
N GLU A 42 -6.67 3.48 -7.95
CA GLU A 42 -7.29 3.65 -9.26
C GLU A 42 -7.80 2.32 -9.84
N ASP A 43 -7.82 1.24 -9.05
CA ASP A 43 -8.22 -0.10 -9.52
C ASP A 43 -9.74 -0.28 -9.68
N GLY A 44 -10.54 0.72 -9.32
CA GLY A 44 -12.00 0.70 -9.42
C GLY A 44 -12.68 -0.24 -8.42
N ARG A 45 -12.00 -0.66 -7.34
CA ARG A 45 -12.52 -1.59 -6.34
C ARG A 45 -12.61 -0.99 -4.93
N PRO A 46 -13.60 -1.40 -4.10
CA PRO A 46 -14.79 -2.11 -4.53
C PRO A 46 -15.60 -1.23 -5.49
N ILE A 47 -16.30 -1.86 -6.43
CA ILE A 47 -17.11 -1.16 -7.43
C ILE A 47 -17.97 -0.12 -6.69
N PRO A 48 -17.89 1.18 -7.02
CA PRO A 48 -18.72 2.21 -6.41
C PRO A 48 -20.16 1.75 -6.31
N PHE A 49 -20.81 1.93 -5.15
CA PHE A 49 -22.19 1.46 -4.91
C PHE A 49 -23.18 1.75 -6.06
N PRO A 50 -23.15 2.91 -6.74
CA PRO A 50 -24.01 3.17 -7.90
C PRO A 50 -23.73 2.25 -9.09
N GLU A 51 -22.46 1.92 -9.34
CA GLU A 51 -22.00 1.05 -10.42
C GLU A 51 -22.20 -0.42 -10.08
N ALA A 52 -22.01 -0.80 -8.81
CA ALA A 52 -22.41 -2.12 -8.30
C ALA A 52 -23.93 -2.32 -8.44
N ALA A 53 -24.73 -1.32 -8.05
CA ALA A 53 -26.18 -1.36 -8.18
C ALA A 53 -26.63 -1.36 -9.66
N ALA A 54 -25.98 -0.57 -10.52
CA ALA A 54 -26.26 -0.57 -11.97
C ALA A 54 -25.91 -1.92 -12.63
N TYR A 55 -24.80 -2.54 -12.22
CA TYR A 55 -24.43 -3.89 -12.65
C TYR A 55 -25.47 -4.92 -12.22
N GLU A 56 -25.88 -4.94 -10.95
CA GLU A 56 -26.97 -5.81 -10.46
C GLU A 56 -28.29 -5.56 -11.21
N ARG A 57 -28.64 -4.30 -11.48
CA ARG A 57 -29.84 -3.91 -12.22
C ARG A 57 -29.82 -4.41 -13.67
N SER A 58 -28.66 -4.29 -14.33
CA SER A 58 -28.45 -4.79 -15.69
C SER A 58 -28.55 -6.32 -15.77
N GLN A 59 -28.04 -7.03 -14.75
CA GLN A 59 -28.16 -8.48 -14.65
C GLN A 59 -29.60 -8.94 -14.36
N ALA A 60 -30.39 -8.09 -13.70
CA ALA A 60 -31.83 -8.29 -13.53
C ALA A 60 -32.65 -7.97 -14.80
N GLY A 61 -32.00 -7.57 -15.90
CA GLY A 61 -32.67 -7.28 -17.18
C GLY A 61 -33.50 -5.99 -17.18
N LEU A 62 -33.29 -5.12 -16.20
CA LEU A 62 -33.97 -3.84 -16.09
C LEU A 62 -33.14 -2.76 -16.80
N GLY A 63 -33.82 -1.88 -17.55
CA GLY A 63 -33.17 -0.75 -18.25
C GLY A 63 -32.51 0.25 -17.29
N TYR A 64 -31.60 1.05 -17.84
CA TYR A 64 -30.85 2.09 -17.14
C TYR A 64 -31.77 3.13 -16.48
#